data_AF-A0A124DZ27-F1
#
_entry.id   AF-A0A124DZ27-F1
#
_cell.length_a   1.000
_cell.length_b   1.000
_cell.length_c   1.000
_cell.angle_alpha   90.00
_cell.angle_beta   90.00
_cell.angle_gamma   90.00
#
_symmetry.space_group_name_H-M   'P 1'
#
loop_
_entity.id
_entity.type
_entity.pdbx_description
1 polymer ?
#
loop_
_entity_poly.entity_id
_entity_poly.type
_entity_poly.pdbx_seq_one_letter_code
_entity_poly.pdbx_strand_id
1 'polypeptide(L)'
;MTGSECFCIGCVDYGNRDAYDDSDRRLIADVERHGHQCIAIGPTAPDDPPPYAFTAGLWHTHRQPELAIYGVGDLDLMTSVLNQVVARANAGDHRLAPHDRFSGVMGLRDVAPDDYWVKLMPIHPSWYKSQFGMALFFNGVNAVEFLQVVWPDEAGRYPGEPGFDANFADRQPQMWLPVADHPPGVWLRQGVRSIDDPITNKQGDFRKVGTWGTGPFDNDTAGDWAKKFDDTPPGARLAFLERTFGQVRGADFLDNKECEEVIAAAAVVAALLPGGPVIDTAMGPENLGDEQGLEISESLRNSAVAALREVSRPDSEWTQLWAESGYEPEAQSVVTQLISDLEPYGDWGPFRTLEEALPAHLRDAAQALEALRGIVDYEAVQAFIVERFVKEKDWGRALYQEVTVLDGDRLILWMGDDVRDGDGLALFESALRVIPLSWLYDVSLDERYRTEAGRRVLHSVELRLYVGVGDYAKRVRGTKKTRLYTEQLTFSKSESDGGSAQMLRLIEFGRAASKLVR
;
A
#
# COMPACT_ATOMS: atom_id res chain seq x y z
N MET A 1 13.99 -28.74 -27.74
CA MET A 1 12.60 -29.20 -27.75
C MET A 1 12.02 -28.78 -29.09
N THR A 2 11.43 -29.72 -29.83
CA THR A 2 10.81 -29.46 -31.14
C THR A 2 9.65 -28.48 -30.95
N GLY A 3 9.62 -27.36 -31.68
CA GLY A 3 8.66 -26.25 -31.50
C GLY A 3 7.19 -26.53 -31.82
N SER A 4 6.73 -27.78 -31.67
CA SER A 4 5.37 -28.22 -31.96
C SER A 4 4.51 -28.40 -30.72
N GLU A 5 5.08 -28.75 -29.56
CA GLU A 5 4.32 -29.01 -28.33
C GLU A 5 3.92 -27.70 -27.63
N CYS A 6 2.67 -27.64 -27.17
CA CYS A 6 2.13 -26.50 -26.43
C CYS A 6 1.96 -26.87 -24.96
N PHE A 7 2.54 -26.06 -24.09
CA PHE A 7 2.53 -26.23 -22.64
C PHE A 7 1.63 -25.20 -21.94
N CYS A 8 0.56 -24.76 -22.61
CA CYS A 8 -0.42 -23.85 -21.99
C CYS A 8 -1.32 -24.61 -21.00
N ILE A 9 -2.02 -23.87 -20.13
CA ILE A 9 -2.94 -24.45 -19.14
C ILE A 9 -4.14 -25.19 -19.75
N GLY A 10 -4.45 -24.90 -21.03
CA GLY A 10 -5.44 -25.66 -21.82
C GLY A 10 -4.91 -27.03 -22.25
N CYS A 11 -3.66 -27.11 -22.72
CA CYS A 11 -3.06 -28.35 -23.23
C CYS A 11 -2.53 -29.28 -22.14
N VAL A 12 -2.01 -28.73 -21.05
CA VAL A 12 -1.39 -29.49 -19.97
C VAL A 12 -2.17 -29.25 -18.69
N ASP A 13 -2.57 -30.35 -18.05
CA ASP A 13 -3.07 -30.30 -16.68
C ASP A 13 -1.88 -30.35 -15.72
N TYR A 14 -1.64 -29.24 -15.04
CA TYR A 14 -0.56 -29.09 -14.06
C TYR A 14 -0.96 -29.58 -12.66
N GLY A 15 -2.08 -30.32 -12.54
CA GLY A 15 -2.57 -30.84 -11.27
C GLY A 15 -3.30 -29.80 -10.41
N ASN A 16 -3.45 -28.57 -10.92
CA ASN A 16 -4.13 -27.46 -10.24
C ASN A 16 -5.43 -27.02 -10.95
N ARG A 17 -5.90 -27.78 -11.95
CA ARG A 17 -7.08 -27.41 -12.75
C ARG A 17 -8.38 -27.34 -11.93
N ASP A 18 -8.48 -28.10 -10.85
CA ASP A 18 -9.62 -28.04 -9.91
C ASP A 18 -9.64 -26.72 -9.10
N ALA A 19 -8.50 -26.03 -8.99
CA ALA A 19 -8.38 -24.74 -8.31
C ALA A 19 -8.69 -23.53 -9.20
N TYR A 20 -8.89 -23.74 -10.51
CA TYR A 20 -9.20 -22.66 -11.45
C TYR A 20 -10.55 -22.03 -11.14
N ASP A 21 -10.60 -20.70 -11.15
CA ASP A 21 -11.85 -19.96 -10.97
C ASP A 21 -12.67 -19.94 -12.28
N ASP A 22 -13.85 -19.30 -12.24
CA ASP A 22 -14.71 -19.20 -13.44
C ASP A 22 -14.10 -18.33 -14.55
N SER A 23 -13.24 -17.37 -14.20
CA SER A 23 -12.51 -16.53 -15.16
C SER A 23 -11.45 -17.34 -15.90
N ASP A 24 -10.68 -18.16 -15.18
CA ASP A 24 -9.65 -19.03 -15.75
C ASP A 24 -10.27 -20.08 -16.69
N ARG A 25 -11.39 -20.69 -16.29
CA ARG A 25 -12.15 -21.62 -17.14
C ARG A 25 -12.70 -20.94 -18.39
N ARG A 26 -13.20 -19.71 -18.24
CA ARG A 26 -13.68 -18.91 -19.36
C ARG A 26 -12.55 -18.55 -20.32
N LEU A 27 -11.36 -18.21 -19.81
CA LEU A 27 -10.19 -17.93 -20.63
C LEU A 27 -9.80 -19.14 -21.49
N ILE A 28 -9.75 -20.33 -20.90
CA ILE A 28 -9.51 -21.56 -21.66
C ILE A 28 -10.59 -21.77 -22.74
N ALA A 29 -11.87 -21.66 -22.36
CA ALA A 29 -12.98 -21.88 -23.29
C ALA A 29 -13.02 -20.86 -24.44
N ASP A 30 -12.74 -19.59 -24.17
CA ASP A 30 -12.72 -18.53 -25.17
C ASP A 30 -11.54 -18.73 -26.14
N VAL A 31 -10.36 -19.11 -25.65
CA VAL A 31 -9.22 -19.47 -26.50
C VAL A 31 -9.53 -20.68 -27.37
N GLU A 32 -10.10 -21.75 -26.82
CA GLU A 32 -10.47 -22.95 -27.60
C GLU A 32 -11.51 -22.64 -28.69
N ARG A 33 -12.44 -21.72 -28.41
CA ARG A 33 -13.53 -21.38 -29.32
C ARG A 33 -13.12 -20.40 -30.41
N HIS A 34 -12.29 -19.42 -30.07
CA HIS A 34 -11.99 -18.26 -30.93
C HIS A 34 -10.54 -18.21 -31.42
N GLY A 35 -9.67 -19.06 -30.87
CA GLY A 35 -8.23 -19.10 -31.16
C GLY A 35 -7.40 -18.23 -30.22
N HIS A 36 -7.99 -17.18 -29.66
CA HIS A 36 -7.40 -16.33 -28.63
C HIS A 36 -8.51 -15.56 -27.90
N GLN A 37 -8.22 -15.10 -26.70
CA GLN A 37 -9.05 -14.13 -25.98
C GLN A 37 -8.37 -12.76 -26.01
N CYS A 38 -9.14 -11.70 -26.26
CA CYS A 38 -8.70 -10.33 -25.99
C CYS A 38 -9.11 -9.95 -24.55
N ILE A 39 -8.14 -9.51 -23.76
CA ILE A 39 -8.32 -9.04 -22.39
C ILE A 39 -8.11 -7.53 -22.41
N ALA A 40 -9.11 -6.76 -21.95
CA ALA A 40 -9.11 -5.31 -21.95
C ALA A 40 -9.14 -4.77 -20.52
N ILE A 41 -8.27 -3.80 -20.24
CA ILE A 41 -8.09 -3.18 -18.94
C ILE A 41 -8.31 -1.67 -19.13
N GLY A 42 -9.31 -1.15 -18.44
CA GLY A 42 -9.70 0.26 -18.51
C GLY A 42 -9.34 1.04 -17.25
N PRO A 43 -9.32 2.39 -17.31
CA PRO A 43 -9.17 3.21 -16.12
C PRO A 43 -10.37 3.02 -15.20
N THR A 44 -10.09 2.88 -13.91
CA THR A 44 -11.06 2.78 -12.81
C THR A 44 -11.18 4.10 -12.03
N ALA A 45 -10.15 4.94 -12.11
CA ALA A 45 -10.10 6.30 -11.55
C ALA A 45 -9.66 7.34 -12.61
N PRO A 46 -9.94 8.65 -12.41
CA PRO A 46 -9.56 9.72 -13.36
C PRO A 46 -8.06 9.81 -13.67
N ASP A 47 -7.24 9.38 -12.73
CA ASP A 47 -5.78 9.45 -12.70
C ASP A 47 -5.11 8.11 -13.04
N ASP A 48 -5.90 7.10 -13.40
CA ASP A 48 -5.38 5.86 -13.98
C ASP A 48 -4.78 6.10 -15.38
N PRO A 49 -3.79 5.28 -15.78
CA PRO A 49 -3.27 5.34 -17.13
C PRO A 49 -4.38 5.05 -18.14
N PRO A 50 -4.20 5.48 -19.41
CA PRO A 50 -5.11 5.15 -20.49
C PRO A 50 -5.41 3.64 -20.58
N PRO A 51 -6.57 3.25 -21.12
CA PRO A 51 -6.93 1.84 -21.26
C PRO A 51 -5.96 1.10 -22.20
N TYR A 52 -5.87 -0.22 -22.03
CA TYR A 52 -5.10 -1.10 -22.91
C TYR A 52 -5.78 -2.46 -23.08
N ALA A 53 -5.40 -3.19 -24.11
CA ALA A 53 -5.87 -4.55 -24.33
C ALA A 53 -4.75 -5.43 -24.88
N PHE A 54 -4.78 -6.71 -24.56
CA PHE A 54 -3.82 -7.69 -25.06
C PHE A 54 -4.47 -9.04 -25.33
N THR A 55 -3.78 -9.89 -26.10
CA THR A 55 -4.25 -11.24 -26.42
C THR A 55 -3.65 -12.28 -25.48
N ALA A 56 -4.41 -13.35 -25.26
CA ALA A 56 -3.93 -14.59 -24.67
C ALA A 56 -4.34 -15.76 -25.57
N GLY A 57 -3.40 -16.64 -25.88
CA GLY A 57 -3.65 -17.88 -26.62
C GLY A 57 -3.30 -17.85 -28.10
N LEU A 58 -2.80 -16.73 -28.64
CA LEU A 58 -2.35 -16.68 -30.03
C LEU A 58 -1.21 -17.66 -30.31
N TRP A 59 -0.29 -17.80 -29.36
CA TRP A 59 0.77 -18.79 -29.49
C TRP A 59 0.20 -20.22 -29.51
N HIS A 60 -0.75 -20.52 -28.62
CA HIS A 60 -1.40 -21.83 -28.53
C HIS A 60 -2.06 -22.25 -29.84
N THR A 61 -2.86 -21.37 -30.44
CA THR A 61 -3.67 -21.72 -31.63
C THR A 61 -2.92 -21.51 -32.94
N HIS A 62 -2.22 -20.39 -33.07
CA HIS A 62 -1.67 -19.93 -34.36
C HIS A 62 -0.14 -19.87 -34.38
N ARG A 63 0.54 -20.13 -33.26
CA ARG A 63 2.00 -19.94 -33.10
C ARG A 63 2.46 -18.52 -33.46
N GLN A 64 1.56 -17.57 -33.25
CA GLN A 64 1.80 -16.15 -33.41
C GLN A 64 2.27 -15.54 -32.08
N PRO A 65 3.07 -14.46 -32.11
CA PRO A 65 3.27 -13.59 -30.94
C PRO A 65 1.94 -13.11 -30.37
N GLU A 66 1.89 -12.92 -29.05
CA GLU A 66 0.78 -12.21 -28.42
C GLU A 66 0.84 -10.71 -28.79
N LEU A 67 -0.31 -10.07 -28.89
CA LEU A 67 -0.44 -8.67 -29.28
C LEU A 67 -0.95 -7.82 -28.12
N ALA A 68 -0.51 -6.58 -28.02
CA ALA A 68 -1.05 -5.60 -27.09
C ALA A 68 -1.24 -4.21 -27.76
N ILE A 69 -2.27 -3.48 -27.38
CA ILE A 69 -2.57 -2.12 -27.85
C ILE A 69 -2.93 -1.23 -26.66
N TYR A 70 -2.50 0.03 -26.70
CA TYR A 70 -2.60 0.97 -25.59
C TYR A 70 -3.21 2.29 -26.04
N GLY A 71 -3.89 3.00 -25.15
CA GLY A 71 -4.17 4.43 -25.30
C GLY A 71 -5.38 4.82 -26.13
N VAL A 72 -6.03 3.84 -26.76
CA VAL A 72 -7.26 4.07 -27.53
C VAL A 72 -8.43 4.04 -26.55
N GLY A 73 -9.14 5.16 -26.42
CA GLY A 73 -10.21 5.35 -25.43
C GLY A 73 -11.47 4.49 -25.60
N ASP A 74 -11.44 3.47 -26.45
CA ASP A 74 -12.54 2.58 -26.78
C ASP A 74 -12.03 1.13 -26.75
N LEU A 75 -12.52 0.35 -25.78
CA LEU A 75 -12.10 -1.04 -25.55
C LEU A 75 -12.54 -1.98 -26.69
N ASP A 76 -13.70 -1.71 -27.30
CA ASP A 76 -14.22 -2.50 -28.42
C ASP A 76 -13.38 -2.24 -29.67
N LEU A 77 -12.96 -1.00 -29.88
CA LEU A 77 -12.05 -0.65 -30.97
C LEU A 77 -10.69 -1.34 -30.79
N MET A 78 -10.10 -1.32 -29.59
CA MET A 78 -8.84 -2.02 -29.32
C MET A 78 -8.95 -3.52 -29.62
N THR A 79 -10.02 -4.16 -29.14
CA THR A 79 -10.31 -5.57 -29.40
C THR A 79 -10.47 -5.84 -30.90
N SER A 80 -11.18 -4.97 -31.61
CA SER A 80 -11.37 -5.04 -33.05
C SER A 80 -10.04 -4.94 -33.82
N VAL A 81 -9.15 -4.02 -33.42
CA VAL A 81 -7.83 -3.86 -34.03
C VAL A 81 -6.99 -5.12 -33.86
N LEU A 82 -6.90 -5.65 -32.64
CA LEU A 82 -6.15 -6.89 -32.36
C LEU A 82 -6.68 -8.04 -33.22
N ASN A 83 -8.00 -8.25 -33.23
CA ASN A 83 -8.64 -9.31 -34.01
C ASN A 83 -8.40 -9.15 -35.52
N GLN A 84 -8.44 -7.93 -36.06
CA GLN A 84 -8.19 -7.68 -37.48
C GLN A 84 -6.72 -7.93 -37.87
N VAL A 85 -5.77 -7.53 -37.03
CA VAL A 85 -4.34 -7.81 -37.26
C VAL A 85 -4.10 -9.32 -37.28
N VAL A 86 -4.65 -10.05 -36.31
CA VAL A 86 -4.57 -11.52 -36.24
C VAL A 86 -5.21 -12.17 -37.46
N ALA A 87 -6.44 -11.76 -37.83
CA ALA A 87 -7.15 -12.34 -38.97
C ALA A 87 -6.38 -12.14 -40.28
N ARG A 88 -5.77 -10.98 -40.50
CA ARG A 88 -4.96 -10.71 -41.71
C ARG A 88 -3.66 -11.51 -41.73
N ALA A 89 -2.96 -11.62 -40.61
CA ALA A 89 -1.76 -12.44 -40.49
C ALA A 89 -2.06 -13.91 -40.79
N ASN A 90 -3.12 -14.45 -40.19
CA ASN A 90 -3.55 -15.84 -40.40
C ASN A 90 -4.03 -16.09 -41.84
N ALA A 91 -4.80 -15.16 -42.43
CA ALA A 91 -5.24 -15.29 -43.82
C ALA A 91 -4.08 -15.25 -44.84
N GLY A 92 -3.00 -14.53 -44.50
CA GLY A 92 -1.80 -14.42 -45.32
C GLY A 92 -0.73 -15.50 -45.08
N ASP A 93 -0.95 -16.43 -44.14
CA ASP A 93 0.07 -17.37 -43.64
C ASP A 93 1.38 -16.67 -43.24
N HIS A 94 1.24 -15.49 -42.62
CA HIS A 94 2.35 -14.61 -42.26
C HIS A 94 2.52 -14.60 -40.74
N ARG A 95 3.73 -14.91 -40.25
CA ARG A 95 4.06 -14.76 -38.83
C ARG A 95 4.31 -13.29 -38.53
N LEU A 96 3.55 -12.74 -37.58
CA LEU A 96 3.71 -11.36 -37.13
C LEU A 96 5.14 -11.13 -36.64
N ALA A 97 5.74 -10.04 -37.11
CA ALA A 97 7.11 -9.66 -36.79
C ALA A 97 7.20 -8.17 -36.43
N PRO A 98 8.24 -7.77 -35.66
CA PRO A 98 8.54 -6.36 -35.45
C PRO A 98 8.60 -5.58 -36.77
N HIS A 99 8.02 -4.39 -36.75
CA HIS A 99 7.91 -3.43 -37.85
C HIS A 99 6.94 -3.78 -38.97
N ASP A 100 6.20 -4.88 -38.88
CA ASP A 100 5.04 -5.11 -39.75
C ASP A 100 4.04 -3.95 -39.63
N ARG A 101 3.37 -3.61 -40.74
CA ARG A 101 2.44 -2.49 -40.81
C ARG A 101 1.09 -2.89 -41.36
N PHE A 102 0.04 -2.31 -40.79
CA PHE A 102 -1.34 -2.57 -41.19
C PHE A 102 -2.10 -1.24 -41.31
N SER A 103 -2.75 -1.00 -42.45
CA SER A 103 -3.71 0.10 -42.63
C SER A 103 -5.15 -0.39 -42.59
N GLY A 104 -6.12 0.51 -42.35
CA GLY A 104 -7.54 0.18 -42.35
C GLY A 104 -7.97 -0.79 -41.23
N VAL A 105 -7.16 -0.97 -40.17
CA VAL A 105 -7.55 -1.69 -38.94
C VAL A 105 -8.08 -0.73 -37.88
N MET A 106 -7.63 0.52 -37.92
CA MET A 106 -8.18 1.68 -37.21
C MET A 106 -8.01 2.93 -38.07
N GLY A 107 -8.60 4.04 -37.65
CA GLY A 107 -8.45 5.32 -38.34
C GLY A 107 -8.60 6.49 -37.39
N LEU A 108 -8.19 7.66 -37.86
CA LEU A 108 -8.34 8.93 -37.17
C LEU A 108 -9.25 9.83 -38.00
N ARG A 109 -10.02 10.68 -37.33
CA ARG A 109 -10.90 11.65 -37.99
C ARG A 109 -10.03 12.51 -38.92
N ASP A 110 -10.48 12.67 -40.16
CA ASP A 110 -9.79 13.44 -41.21
C ASP A 110 -8.52 12.81 -41.82
N VAL A 111 -8.21 11.54 -41.49
CA VAL A 111 -7.23 10.70 -42.20
C VAL A 111 -7.96 9.61 -42.96
N ALA A 112 -7.64 9.40 -44.25
CA ALA A 112 -8.22 8.30 -45.00
C ALA A 112 -7.84 6.95 -44.34
N PRO A 113 -8.77 5.99 -44.18
CA PRO A 113 -8.47 4.73 -43.49
C PRO A 113 -7.27 3.95 -44.02
N ASP A 114 -7.02 4.02 -45.34
CA ASP A 114 -5.91 3.35 -46.01
C ASP A 114 -4.56 4.07 -45.82
N ASP A 115 -4.60 5.33 -45.37
CA ASP A 115 -3.43 6.17 -45.10
C ASP A 115 -3.05 6.19 -43.60
N TYR A 116 -3.84 5.55 -42.73
CA TYR A 116 -3.56 5.44 -41.30
C TYR A 116 -2.95 4.06 -40.97
N TRP A 117 -1.63 4.02 -40.76
CA TRP A 117 -0.86 2.79 -40.60
C TRP A 117 -0.45 2.55 -39.16
N VAL A 118 -0.93 1.46 -38.55
CA VAL A 118 -0.33 0.95 -37.30
C VAL A 118 0.93 0.15 -37.62
N LYS A 119 1.87 0.12 -36.68
CA LYS A 119 3.09 -0.70 -36.78
C LYS A 119 3.23 -1.61 -35.58
N LEU A 120 3.81 -2.80 -35.77
CA LEU A 120 4.19 -3.66 -34.67
C LEU A 120 5.56 -3.26 -34.14
N MET A 121 5.70 -3.20 -32.83
CA MET A 121 6.97 -3.02 -32.14
C MET A 121 7.18 -4.14 -31.15
N PRO A 122 8.42 -4.59 -30.90
CA PRO A 122 8.66 -5.61 -29.88
C PRO A 122 8.32 -5.06 -28.51
N ILE A 123 7.81 -5.90 -27.62
CA ILE A 123 7.69 -5.59 -26.21
C ILE A 123 8.88 -6.21 -25.49
N HIS A 124 9.62 -5.40 -24.74
CA HIS A 124 10.77 -5.85 -23.99
C HIS A 124 10.32 -6.75 -22.82
N PRO A 125 11.00 -7.87 -22.52
CA PRO A 125 10.59 -8.82 -21.48
C PRO A 125 10.39 -8.22 -20.08
N SER A 126 11.05 -7.10 -19.77
CA SER A 126 10.86 -6.38 -18.49
C SER A 126 9.43 -5.90 -18.25
N TRP A 127 8.60 -5.81 -19.28
CA TRP A 127 7.19 -5.43 -19.18
C TRP A 127 6.26 -6.62 -18.94
N TYR A 128 6.73 -7.86 -19.15
CA TYR A 128 5.81 -8.98 -19.32
C TYR A 128 4.98 -9.28 -18.07
N LYS A 129 5.64 -9.40 -16.92
CA LYS A 129 4.96 -9.79 -15.67
C LYS A 129 4.05 -8.69 -15.13
N SER A 130 4.43 -7.43 -15.29
CA SER A 130 3.63 -6.31 -14.81
C SER A 130 2.42 -6.01 -15.69
N GLN A 131 2.37 -6.51 -16.93
CA GLN A 131 1.34 -6.11 -17.91
C GLN A 131 0.52 -7.29 -18.47
N PHE A 132 1.09 -8.50 -18.51
CA PHE A 132 0.49 -9.65 -19.22
C PHE A 132 0.31 -10.87 -18.32
N GLY A 133 0.06 -10.67 -17.02
CA GLY A 133 -0.10 -11.76 -16.05
C GLY A 133 -1.06 -12.86 -16.52
N MET A 134 -2.24 -12.49 -17.04
CA MET A 134 -3.21 -13.45 -17.57
C MET A 134 -2.74 -14.17 -18.84
N ALA A 135 -2.08 -13.48 -19.77
CA ALA A 135 -1.58 -14.12 -21.00
C ALA A 135 -0.40 -15.05 -20.72
N LEU A 136 0.48 -14.67 -19.79
CA LEU A 136 1.56 -15.52 -19.29
C LEU A 136 1.02 -16.73 -18.55
N PHE A 137 0.03 -16.53 -17.67
CA PHE A 137 -0.67 -17.61 -16.97
C PHE A 137 -1.26 -18.61 -17.96
N PHE A 138 -1.99 -18.13 -18.98
CA PHE A 138 -2.51 -19.02 -20.02
C PHE A 138 -1.40 -19.79 -20.72
N ASN A 139 -0.35 -19.09 -21.16
CA ASN A 139 0.72 -19.67 -21.96
C ASN A 139 1.63 -20.63 -21.16
N GLY A 140 1.59 -20.65 -19.83
CA GLY A 140 2.39 -21.56 -19.02
C GLY A 140 3.90 -21.39 -19.29
N VAL A 141 4.64 -22.48 -19.48
CA VAL A 141 6.10 -22.45 -19.77
C VAL A 141 6.41 -22.18 -21.24
N ASN A 142 5.40 -21.92 -22.08
CA ASN A 142 5.68 -21.58 -23.47
C ASN A 142 6.47 -20.28 -23.53
N ALA A 143 7.60 -20.30 -24.22
CA ALA A 143 8.34 -19.09 -24.56
C ALA A 143 7.53 -18.32 -25.61
N VAL A 144 6.86 -17.25 -25.17
CA VAL A 144 6.03 -16.40 -26.03
C VAL A 144 6.64 -15.01 -26.19
N GLU A 145 6.54 -14.49 -27.41
CA GLU A 145 6.90 -13.12 -27.75
C GLU A 145 5.64 -12.25 -27.68
N PHE A 146 5.80 -11.00 -27.24
CA PHE A 146 4.74 -10.00 -27.27
C PHE A 146 5.12 -8.88 -28.24
N LEU A 147 4.15 -8.43 -29.05
CA LEU A 147 4.28 -7.29 -29.94
C LEU A 147 3.23 -6.22 -29.60
N GLN A 148 3.67 -4.98 -29.52
CA GLN A 148 2.80 -3.82 -29.35
C GLN A 148 2.29 -3.35 -30.71
N VAL A 149 0.98 -3.17 -30.85
CA VAL A 149 0.36 -2.44 -31.96
C VAL A 149 0.45 -0.95 -31.64
N VAL A 150 1.36 -0.25 -32.32
CA VAL A 150 1.65 1.17 -32.14
C VAL A 150 0.94 1.98 -33.22
N TRP A 151 0.20 3.01 -32.82
CA TRP A 151 -0.56 3.88 -33.72
C TRP A 151 0.07 5.28 -33.82
N PRO A 152 0.00 5.95 -34.99
CA PRO A 152 0.64 7.25 -35.21
C PRO A 152 -0.26 8.46 -34.87
N ASP A 153 0.31 9.66 -34.82
CA ASP A 153 -0.42 10.92 -34.81
C ASP A 153 -1.06 11.24 -36.18
N GLU A 154 -1.77 12.38 -36.29
CA GLU A 154 -2.39 12.86 -37.55
C GLU A 154 -1.40 12.99 -38.72
N ALA A 155 -0.12 13.22 -38.43
CA ALA A 155 0.92 13.36 -39.44
C ALA A 155 1.63 12.04 -39.76
N GLY A 156 1.16 10.91 -39.23
CA GLY A 156 1.74 9.59 -39.47
C GLY A 156 3.04 9.33 -38.70
N ARG A 157 3.33 10.11 -37.65
CA ARG A 157 4.52 9.93 -36.80
C ARG A 157 4.18 9.07 -35.60
N TYR A 158 5.13 8.29 -35.11
CA TYR A 158 4.92 7.39 -33.97
C TYR A 158 5.58 7.91 -32.68
N PRO A 159 5.19 7.40 -31.50
CA PRO A 159 5.86 7.75 -30.24
C PRO A 159 7.38 7.58 -30.33
N GLY A 160 8.11 8.59 -29.83
CA GLY A 160 9.58 8.65 -29.87
C GLY A 160 10.17 9.24 -31.15
N GLU A 161 9.38 9.45 -32.21
CA GLU A 161 9.86 10.09 -33.44
C GLU A 161 9.88 11.62 -33.32
N PRO A 162 10.89 12.30 -33.91
CA PRO A 162 10.96 13.75 -33.89
C PRO A 162 9.69 14.40 -34.46
N GLY A 163 9.06 15.24 -33.65
CA GLY A 163 7.85 15.97 -34.02
C GLY A 163 6.54 15.24 -33.78
N PHE A 164 6.55 14.03 -33.18
CA PHE A 164 5.33 13.38 -32.70
C PHE A 164 4.50 14.33 -31.82
N ASP A 165 3.18 14.38 -32.05
CA ASP A 165 2.30 15.29 -31.32
C ASP A 165 2.28 14.95 -29.82
N ALA A 166 2.67 15.95 -29.02
CA ALA A 166 2.77 15.85 -27.56
C ALA A 166 1.43 15.53 -26.88
N ASN A 167 0.29 15.84 -27.52
CA ASN A 167 -1.04 15.49 -26.99
C ASN A 167 -1.27 13.97 -26.88
N PHE A 168 -0.50 13.18 -27.63
CA PHE A 168 -0.57 11.71 -27.61
C PHE A 168 0.62 11.08 -26.88
N ALA A 169 1.56 11.86 -26.34
CA ALA A 169 2.81 11.35 -25.74
C ALA A 169 2.56 10.42 -24.55
N ASP A 170 1.55 10.70 -23.73
CA ASP A 170 1.20 9.89 -22.56
C ASP A 170 0.17 8.80 -22.86
N ARG A 171 -0.28 8.68 -24.12
CA ARG A 171 -1.36 7.75 -24.49
C ARG A 171 -0.89 6.31 -24.61
N GLN A 172 0.33 6.07 -25.07
CA GLN A 172 0.85 4.71 -25.27
C GLN A 172 2.33 4.64 -24.83
N PRO A 173 2.74 3.59 -24.11
CA PRO A 173 4.12 3.42 -23.67
C PRO A 173 5.03 2.97 -24.83
N GLN A 174 6.33 3.23 -24.70
CA GLN A 174 7.37 2.75 -25.61
C GLN A 174 7.90 1.38 -25.13
N MET A 175 7.10 0.33 -25.28
CA MET A 175 7.43 -0.97 -24.66
C MET A 175 8.62 -1.70 -25.29
N TRP A 176 9.14 -1.23 -26.43
CA TRP A 176 10.39 -1.74 -27.01
C TRP A 176 11.63 -1.32 -26.22
N LEU A 177 11.50 -0.35 -25.31
CA LEU A 177 12.54 0.00 -24.35
C LEU A 177 12.40 -0.87 -23.09
N PRO A 178 13.51 -1.24 -22.44
CA PRO A 178 13.45 -1.76 -21.06
C PRO A 178 12.71 -0.77 -20.15
N VAL A 179 11.99 -1.28 -19.14
CA VAL A 179 11.26 -0.45 -18.15
C VAL A 179 12.18 0.61 -17.53
N ALA A 180 13.43 0.24 -17.22
CA ALA A 180 14.41 1.16 -16.62
C ALA A 180 14.84 2.31 -17.55
N ASP A 181 14.73 2.12 -18.86
CA ASP A 181 15.13 3.09 -19.88
C ASP A 181 13.92 3.86 -20.45
N HIS A 182 12.70 3.52 -20.02
CA HIS A 182 11.48 4.16 -20.49
C HIS A 182 11.41 5.61 -19.97
N PRO A 183 11.05 6.59 -20.82
CA PRO A 183 10.86 7.97 -20.39
C PRO A 183 9.84 8.08 -19.23
N PRO A 184 10.00 9.02 -18.29
CA PRO A 184 8.99 9.27 -17.25
C PRO A 184 7.61 9.50 -17.86
N GLY A 185 6.59 8.87 -17.30
CA GLY A 185 5.20 9.00 -17.78
C GLY A 185 4.22 8.20 -16.93
N VAL A 186 2.93 8.35 -17.22
CA VAL A 186 1.82 7.70 -16.48
C VAL A 186 1.90 6.16 -16.44
N TRP A 187 2.71 5.59 -17.33
CA TRP A 187 2.96 4.15 -17.45
C TRP A 187 4.02 3.60 -16.48
N LEU A 188 4.76 4.47 -15.80
CA LEU A 188 5.77 4.12 -14.80
C LEU A 188 5.26 4.47 -13.40
N ARG A 189 4.43 3.61 -12.80
CA ARG A 189 4.03 3.75 -11.39
C ARG A 189 5.19 3.34 -10.47
N GLN A 190 5.26 3.93 -9.26
CA GLN A 190 6.12 3.39 -8.22
C GLN A 190 5.68 1.94 -7.94
N GLY A 191 6.55 0.97 -8.22
CA GLY A 191 6.23 -0.47 -8.16
C GLY A 191 6.49 -1.22 -9.48
N VAL A 192 6.55 -0.54 -10.63
CA VAL A 192 6.95 -1.16 -11.90
C VAL A 192 8.50 -1.19 -11.98
N ARG A 193 9.14 -2.01 -11.14
CA ARG A 193 10.56 -2.36 -11.28
C ARG A 193 10.67 -3.88 -11.47
N SER A 194 11.41 -4.25 -12.52
CA SER A 194 11.73 -5.60 -12.99
C SER A 194 11.55 -6.69 -11.93
N ILE A 195 10.48 -7.49 -12.05
CA ILE A 195 10.30 -8.69 -11.22
C ILE A 195 10.99 -9.84 -11.95
N ASP A 196 12.15 -10.26 -11.48
CA ASP A 196 12.89 -11.43 -11.99
C ASP A 196 12.54 -12.70 -11.19
N ASP A 197 11.26 -13.05 -11.07
CA ASP A 197 10.81 -14.29 -10.39
C ASP A 197 10.20 -15.34 -11.36
N PRO A 198 10.67 -16.60 -11.43
CA PRO A 198 10.03 -17.63 -12.27
C PRO A 198 8.53 -17.83 -11.95
N ILE A 199 7.70 -18.03 -12.99
CA ILE A 199 6.24 -18.29 -12.89
C ILE A 199 5.96 -19.65 -12.21
N THR A 200 6.99 -20.42 -11.89
CA THR A 200 6.90 -21.74 -11.27
C THR A 200 7.32 -21.68 -9.81
N ASN A 201 6.53 -22.24 -8.90
CA ASN A 201 6.94 -22.44 -7.51
C ASN A 201 8.10 -23.46 -7.42
N LYS A 202 8.65 -23.69 -6.22
CA LYS A 202 9.73 -24.68 -5.99
C LYS A 202 9.34 -26.13 -6.34
N GLN A 203 8.05 -26.44 -6.47
CA GLN A 203 7.52 -27.74 -6.90
C GLN A 203 7.34 -27.85 -8.43
N GLY A 204 7.43 -26.75 -9.18
CA GLY A 204 7.27 -26.71 -10.64
C GLY A 204 5.86 -26.35 -11.12
N ASP A 205 4.96 -25.92 -10.23
CA ASP A 205 3.58 -25.56 -10.56
C ASP A 205 3.46 -24.09 -10.97
N PHE A 206 2.58 -23.79 -11.93
CA PHE A 206 2.35 -22.43 -12.44
C PHE A 206 1.57 -21.57 -11.46
N ARG A 207 2.15 -20.41 -11.13
CA ARG A 207 1.52 -19.36 -10.32
C ARG A 207 0.88 -18.29 -11.22
N LYS A 208 -0.39 -17.94 -10.95
CA LYS A 208 -1.04 -16.73 -11.48
C LYS A 208 -0.30 -15.52 -10.90
N VAL A 209 0.27 -14.65 -11.77
CA VAL A 209 0.88 -13.39 -11.32
C VAL A 209 -0.26 -12.43 -11.01
N GLY A 210 -0.82 -12.56 -9.81
CA GLY A 210 -1.96 -11.78 -9.32
C GLY A 210 -1.57 -10.76 -8.26
N THR A 211 -0.30 -10.34 -8.19
CA THR A 211 0.21 -9.37 -7.21
C THR A 211 1.03 -8.31 -7.95
N TRP A 212 0.67 -7.03 -7.84
CA TRP A 212 1.33 -5.90 -8.52
C TRP A 212 1.86 -4.82 -7.56
N GLY A 213 1.70 -5.04 -6.26
CA GLY A 213 2.18 -4.15 -5.19
C GLY A 213 2.16 -4.87 -3.84
N THR A 214 2.59 -4.17 -2.80
CA THR A 214 2.66 -4.69 -1.43
C THR A 214 1.46 -4.28 -0.58
N GLY A 215 0.57 -3.43 -1.11
CA GLY A 215 -0.59 -2.93 -0.39
C GLY A 215 -1.64 -4.03 -0.11
N PRO A 216 -2.54 -3.82 0.86
CA PRO A 216 -3.54 -4.82 1.25
C PRO A 216 -4.45 -5.30 0.12
N PHE A 217 -4.64 -4.47 -0.91
CA PHE A 217 -5.50 -4.74 -2.07
C PHE A 217 -4.73 -4.76 -3.39
N ASP A 218 -3.39 -4.85 -3.36
CA ASP A 218 -2.55 -4.92 -4.56
C ASP A 218 -2.38 -6.36 -5.08
N ASN A 219 -3.43 -7.17 -4.92
CA ASN A 219 -3.49 -8.54 -5.40
C ASN A 219 -4.92 -8.99 -5.72
N ASP A 220 -5.03 -9.96 -6.63
CA ASP A 220 -6.30 -10.51 -7.11
C ASP A 220 -7.12 -11.13 -5.96
N THR A 221 -6.47 -11.86 -5.05
CA THR A 221 -7.13 -12.52 -3.91
C THR A 221 -7.88 -11.50 -3.04
N ALA A 222 -7.23 -10.38 -2.72
CA ALA A 222 -7.81 -9.31 -1.92
C ALA A 222 -8.97 -8.62 -2.65
N GLY A 223 -8.88 -8.44 -3.98
CA GLY A 223 -9.98 -7.94 -4.79
C GLY A 223 -11.20 -8.86 -4.81
N ASP A 224 -10.97 -10.17 -4.99
CA ASP A 224 -12.04 -11.16 -4.91
C ASP A 224 -12.67 -11.22 -3.51
N TRP A 225 -11.86 -11.07 -2.47
CA TRP A 225 -12.33 -10.98 -1.09
C TRP A 225 -13.17 -9.71 -0.86
N ALA A 226 -12.70 -8.55 -1.34
CA ALA A 226 -13.39 -7.27 -1.21
C ALA A 226 -14.77 -7.32 -1.87
N LYS A 227 -14.86 -7.89 -3.08
CA LYS A 227 -16.12 -8.12 -3.77
C LYS A 227 -17.10 -8.98 -2.96
N LYS A 228 -16.62 -10.07 -2.35
CA LYS A 228 -17.45 -10.93 -1.48
C LYS A 228 -17.90 -10.17 -0.22
N PHE A 229 -17.07 -9.31 0.32
CA PHE A 229 -17.42 -8.45 1.45
C PHE A 229 -18.53 -7.46 1.08
N ASP A 230 -18.43 -6.82 -0.08
CA ASP A 230 -19.46 -5.91 -0.59
C ASP A 230 -20.79 -6.61 -0.86
N ASP A 231 -20.75 -7.80 -1.49
CA ASP A 231 -21.92 -8.65 -1.74
C ASP A 231 -22.54 -9.20 -0.44
N THR A 232 -21.81 -9.15 0.68
CA THR A 232 -22.30 -9.59 1.99
C THR A 232 -23.24 -8.54 2.60
N PRO A 233 -24.49 -8.91 2.98
CA PRO A 233 -25.43 -7.98 3.60
C PRO A 233 -24.85 -7.33 4.87
N PRO A 234 -25.13 -6.06 5.17
CA PRO A 234 -24.52 -5.35 6.31
C PRO A 234 -24.60 -6.09 7.65
N GLY A 235 -25.75 -6.72 7.95
CA GLY A 235 -25.94 -7.50 9.18
C GLY A 235 -25.13 -8.80 9.28
N ALA A 236 -24.49 -9.24 8.19
CA ALA A 236 -23.64 -10.43 8.12
C ALA A 236 -22.14 -10.12 7.97
N ARG A 237 -21.76 -8.85 7.77
CA ARG A 237 -20.36 -8.43 7.57
C ARG A 237 -19.48 -8.69 8.79
N LEU A 238 -19.99 -8.51 10.00
CA LEU A 238 -19.25 -8.86 11.23
C LEU A 238 -18.84 -10.34 11.23
N ALA A 239 -19.80 -11.23 11.01
CA ALA A 239 -19.54 -12.67 10.95
C ALA A 239 -18.62 -13.07 9.78
N PHE A 240 -18.66 -12.31 8.67
CA PHE A 240 -17.74 -12.49 7.55
C PHE A 240 -16.29 -12.14 7.92
N LEU A 241 -16.07 -11.01 8.60
CA LEU A 241 -14.76 -10.63 9.13
C LEU A 241 -14.26 -11.64 10.17
N GLU A 242 -15.11 -12.05 11.13
CA GLU A 242 -14.77 -13.03 12.16
C GLU A 242 -14.38 -14.39 11.57
N ARG A 243 -15.09 -14.85 10.52
CA ARG A 243 -14.71 -16.08 9.79
C ARG A 243 -13.37 -15.93 9.08
N THR A 244 -13.13 -14.78 8.43
CA THR A 244 -11.86 -14.53 7.73
C THR A 244 -10.69 -14.58 8.72
N PHE A 245 -10.79 -13.93 9.89
CA PHE A 245 -9.75 -14.02 10.91
C PHE A 245 -9.66 -15.40 11.57
N GLY A 246 -10.78 -16.14 11.62
CA GLY A 246 -10.84 -17.48 12.19
C GLY A 246 -10.10 -18.53 11.37
N GLN A 247 -9.97 -18.35 10.04
CA GLN A 247 -9.41 -19.37 9.14
C GLN A 247 -7.94 -19.67 9.41
N VAL A 248 -7.17 -18.68 9.87
CA VAL A 248 -5.73 -18.83 10.12
C VAL A 248 -5.40 -19.35 11.52
N ARG A 249 -6.38 -19.48 12.41
CA ARG A 249 -6.14 -19.85 13.82
C ARG A 249 -5.77 -21.32 13.96
N GLY A 250 -4.54 -21.58 14.39
CA GLY A 250 -4.08 -22.94 14.69
C GLY A 250 -3.86 -23.80 13.45
N ALA A 251 -3.71 -23.18 12.29
CA ALA A 251 -3.31 -23.87 11.07
C ALA A 251 -1.83 -24.27 11.15
N ASP A 252 -1.52 -25.49 10.72
CA ASP A 252 -0.14 -26.00 10.64
C ASP A 252 0.65 -25.35 9.49
N PHE A 253 -0.07 -24.96 8.43
CA PHE A 253 0.45 -24.26 7.25
C PHE A 253 -0.61 -23.25 6.80
N LEU A 254 -0.17 -22.04 6.44
CA LEU A 254 -1.02 -20.97 5.92
C LEU A 254 -0.66 -20.71 4.47
N ASP A 255 -1.64 -20.89 3.60
CA ASP A 255 -1.46 -20.59 2.19
C ASP A 255 -1.49 -19.07 1.93
N ASN A 256 -0.95 -18.65 0.78
CA ASN A 256 -0.83 -17.23 0.45
C ASN A 256 -2.20 -16.56 0.32
N LYS A 257 -3.22 -17.31 -0.09
CA LYS A 257 -4.56 -16.80 -0.31
C LYS A 257 -5.22 -16.44 1.02
N GLU A 258 -5.19 -17.35 1.99
CA GLU A 258 -5.69 -17.12 3.35
C GLU A 258 -5.00 -15.92 4.00
N CYS A 259 -3.69 -15.78 3.76
CA CYS A 259 -2.91 -14.64 4.24
C CYS A 259 -3.37 -13.32 3.62
N GLU A 260 -3.51 -13.26 2.30
CA GLU A 260 -3.97 -12.08 1.56
C GLU A 260 -5.39 -11.67 1.97
N GLU A 261 -6.30 -12.63 2.14
CA GLU A 261 -7.67 -12.39 2.63
C GLU A 261 -7.66 -11.80 4.06
N VAL A 262 -6.81 -12.29 4.96
CA VAL A 262 -6.67 -11.75 6.32
C VAL A 262 -6.12 -10.32 6.30
N ILE A 263 -5.13 -10.03 5.46
CA ILE A 263 -4.55 -8.69 5.32
C ILE A 263 -5.63 -7.71 4.82
N ALA A 264 -6.40 -8.10 3.80
CA ALA A 264 -7.52 -7.31 3.27
C ALA A 264 -8.59 -7.07 4.34
N ALA A 265 -9.00 -8.10 5.08
CA ALA A 265 -9.97 -8.00 6.16
C ALA A 265 -9.50 -7.07 7.28
N ALA A 266 -8.23 -7.15 7.66
CA ALA A 266 -7.65 -6.29 8.67
C ALA A 266 -7.60 -4.82 8.21
N ALA A 267 -7.28 -4.57 6.94
CA ALA A 267 -7.32 -3.22 6.36
C ALA A 267 -8.74 -2.61 6.40
N VAL A 268 -9.78 -3.41 6.14
CA VAL A 268 -11.17 -2.97 6.31
C VAL A 268 -11.48 -2.60 7.76
N VAL A 269 -11.11 -3.45 8.72
CA VAL A 269 -11.34 -3.14 10.15
C VAL A 269 -10.60 -1.85 10.55
N ALA A 270 -9.38 -1.65 10.05
CA ALA A 270 -8.59 -0.45 10.33
C ALA A 270 -9.27 0.80 9.73
N ALA A 271 -9.72 0.73 8.48
CA ALA A 271 -10.39 1.82 7.78
C ALA A 271 -11.70 2.27 8.45
N LEU A 272 -12.40 1.33 9.10
CA LEU A 272 -13.66 1.60 9.80
C LEU A 272 -13.47 2.19 11.22
N LEU A 273 -12.24 2.28 11.71
CA LEU A 273 -11.96 2.98 12.98
C LEU A 273 -12.10 4.50 12.83
N PRO A 274 -12.45 5.22 13.91
CA PRO A 274 -12.43 6.68 13.90
C PRO A 274 -11.04 7.22 13.51
N GLY A 275 -10.97 7.95 12.40
CA GLY A 275 -9.70 8.46 11.86
C GLY A 275 -8.79 7.38 11.27
N GLY A 276 -9.36 6.22 10.91
CA GLY A 276 -8.69 5.14 10.19
C GLY A 276 -8.27 5.53 8.76
N PRO A 277 -7.45 4.69 8.10
CA PRO A 277 -7.02 4.93 6.73
C PRO A 277 -8.18 4.91 5.74
N VAL A 278 -8.08 5.72 4.69
CA VAL A 278 -8.99 5.64 3.54
C VAL A 278 -8.50 4.51 2.64
N ILE A 279 -9.41 3.61 2.25
CA ILE A 279 -9.15 2.63 1.20
C ILE A 279 -9.57 3.27 -0.13
N ASP A 280 -8.57 3.70 -0.89
CA ASP A 280 -8.74 4.38 -2.19
C ASP A 280 -8.12 3.52 -3.31
N THR A 281 -8.78 2.41 -3.62
CA THR A 281 -8.35 1.48 -4.67
C THR A 281 -9.57 0.74 -5.23
N ALA A 282 -9.61 0.55 -6.54
CA ALA A 282 -10.68 -0.19 -7.23
C ALA A 282 -10.71 -1.68 -6.87
N MET A 283 -9.63 -2.19 -6.25
CA MET A 283 -9.56 -3.57 -5.75
C MET A 283 -9.97 -3.67 -4.27
N GLY A 284 -10.31 -2.56 -3.63
CA GLY A 284 -10.84 -2.52 -2.27
C GLY A 284 -12.37 -2.56 -2.26
N PRO A 285 -12.99 -2.69 -1.08
CA PRO A 285 -14.45 -2.69 -0.97
C PRO A 285 -15.04 -1.31 -1.30
N GLU A 286 -16.09 -1.30 -2.12
CA GLU A 286 -16.76 -0.10 -2.61
C GLU A 286 -17.73 0.50 -1.55
N ASN A 287 -18.28 -0.33 -0.66
CA ASN A 287 -19.40 0.05 0.21
C ASN A 287 -19.04 0.14 1.71
N LEU A 288 -17.92 0.79 2.05
CA LEU A 288 -17.53 1.03 3.45
C LEU A 288 -18.35 2.15 4.13
N GLY A 289 -18.81 3.15 3.36
CA GLY A 289 -19.53 4.33 3.90
C GLY A 289 -20.98 4.07 4.30
N ASP A 290 -21.58 2.97 3.84
CA ASP A 290 -22.99 2.61 4.06
C ASP A 290 -23.21 1.68 5.26
N GLU A 291 -22.17 1.46 6.07
CA GLU A 291 -22.16 0.52 7.21
C GLU A 291 -22.88 1.03 8.45
N GLN A 292 -24.14 1.43 8.30
CA GLN A 292 -25.04 1.67 9.42
C GLN A 292 -25.27 0.36 10.20
N GLY A 293 -24.38 0.07 11.15
CA GLY A 293 -24.52 -1.03 12.11
C GLY A 293 -23.31 -1.93 12.35
N LEU A 294 -22.17 -1.74 11.66
CA LEU A 294 -20.95 -2.50 11.95
C LEU A 294 -20.13 -1.81 13.05
N GLU A 295 -20.27 -2.27 14.29
CA GLU A 295 -19.48 -1.75 15.42
C GLU A 295 -18.14 -2.48 15.52
N ILE A 296 -17.04 -1.74 15.32
CA ILE A 296 -15.68 -2.28 15.46
C ILE A 296 -15.32 -2.41 16.94
N SER A 297 -15.60 -3.59 17.51
CA SER A 297 -15.29 -3.90 18.90
C SER A 297 -13.80 -4.16 19.14
N GLU A 298 -13.35 -4.00 20.39
CA GLU A 298 -12.01 -4.37 20.82
C GLU A 298 -11.70 -5.86 20.56
N SER A 299 -12.69 -6.74 20.74
CA SER A 299 -12.54 -8.17 20.48
C SER A 299 -12.27 -8.46 19.00
N LEU A 300 -12.95 -7.76 18.08
CA LEU A 300 -12.72 -7.90 16.65
C LEU A 300 -11.31 -7.45 16.27
N ARG A 301 -10.87 -6.30 16.78
CA ARG A 301 -9.50 -5.79 16.59
C ARG A 301 -8.45 -6.77 17.11
N ASN A 302 -8.63 -7.30 18.32
CA ASN A 302 -7.74 -8.31 18.89
C ASN A 302 -7.68 -9.57 18.03
N SER A 303 -8.82 -9.98 17.45
CA SER A 303 -8.84 -11.10 16.51
C SER A 303 -8.07 -10.81 15.22
N ALA A 304 -8.20 -9.59 14.67
CA ALA A 304 -7.47 -9.15 13.49
C ALA A 304 -5.95 -9.13 13.74
N VAL A 305 -5.52 -8.55 14.86
CA VAL A 305 -4.09 -8.53 15.27
C VAL A 305 -3.54 -9.95 15.43
N ALA A 306 -4.29 -10.85 16.09
CA ALA A 306 -3.86 -12.23 16.24
C ALA A 306 -3.72 -12.92 14.87
N ALA A 307 -4.65 -12.70 13.95
CA ALA A 307 -4.58 -13.26 12.60
C ALA A 307 -3.39 -12.70 11.79
N LEU A 308 -3.13 -11.40 11.84
CA LEU A 308 -1.97 -10.78 11.19
C LEU A 308 -0.63 -11.32 11.72
N ARG A 309 -0.56 -11.63 13.02
CA ARG A 309 0.63 -12.26 13.61
C ARG A 309 0.84 -13.69 13.13
N GLU A 310 -0.23 -14.45 12.87
CA GLU A 310 -0.12 -15.76 12.21
C GLU A 310 0.36 -15.61 10.76
N VAL A 311 -0.16 -14.62 10.01
CA VAL A 311 0.31 -14.30 8.65
C VAL A 311 1.79 -13.94 8.64
N SER A 312 2.27 -13.20 9.64
CA SER A 312 3.68 -12.76 9.74
C SER A 312 4.65 -13.85 10.19
N ARG A 313 4.19 -15.10 10.40
CA ARG A 313 5.10 -16.19 10.79
C ARG A 313 6.08 -16.50 9.65
N PRO A 314 7.34 -16.85 9.96
CA PRO A 314 8.34 -17.19 8.93
C PRO A 314 7.97 -18.40 8.06
N ASP A 315 7.08 -19.27 8.55
CA ASP A 315 6.63 -20.48 7.87
C ASP A 315 5.32 -20.30 7.09
N SER A 316 4.67 -19.13 7.13
CA SER A 316 3.54 -18.83 6.24
C SER A 316 4.00 -18.74 4.79
N GLU A 317 3.17 -19.18 3.85
CA GLU A 317 3.49 -19.09 2.43
C GLU A 317 3.71 -17.63 2.01
N TRP A 318 2.88 -16.71 2.51
CA TRP A 318 3.01 -15.28 2.24
C TRP A 318 4.40 -14.72 2.60
N THR A 319 4.92 -15.03 3.80
CA THR A 319 6.27 -14.57 4.21
C THR A 319 7.35 -15.17 3.33
N GLN A 320 7.25 -16.47 3.00
CA GLN A 320 8.23 -17.15 2.13
C GLN A 320 8.26 -16.55 0.72
N LEU A 321 7.09 -16.22 0.16
CA LEU A 321 6.97 -15.64 -1.17
C LEU A 321 7.53 -14.22 -1.23
N TRP A 322 7.30 -13.40 -0.20
CA TRP A 322 7.88 -12.05 -0.15
C TRP A 322 9.38 -12.05 0.12
N ALA A 323 9.90 -13.01 0.90
CA ALA A 323 11.33 -13.22 1.07
C ALA A 323 12.04 -13.54 -0.26
N GLU A 324 11.35 -14.25 -1.17
CA GLU A 324 11.86 -14.60 -2.50
C GLU A 324 11.78 -13.44 -3.51
N SER A 325 10.86 -12.49 -3.31
CA SER A 325 10.63 -11.38 -4.24
C SER A 325 11.60 -10.21 -4.09
N GLY A 326 12.30 -10.10 -2.96
CA GLY A 326 13.16 -8.97 -2.63
C GLY A 326 12.42 -7.73 -2.11
N TYR A 327 11.10 -7.82 -1.90
CA TYR A 327 10.24 -6.77 -1.33
C TYR A 327 9.67 -7.14 0.05
N GLU A 328 10.28 -8.13 0.72
CA GLU A 328 9.89 -8.55 2.07
C GLU A 328 9.79 -7.40 3.07
N PRO A 329 10.75 -6.46 3.16
CA PRO A 329 10.66 -5.37 4.13
C PRO A 329 9.42 -4.49 3.91
N GLU A 330 9.09 -4.17 2.66
CA GLU A 330 7.93 -3.36 2.30
C GLU A 330 6.61 -4.08 2.61
N ALA A 331 6.51 -5.36 2.27
CA ALA A 331 5.34 -6.17 2.57
C ALA A 331 5.13 -6.34 4.09
N GLN A 332 6.18 -6.67 4.84
CA GLN A 332 6.14 -6.80 6.29
C GLN A 332 5.79 -5.46 6.97
N SER A 333 6.22 -4.33 6.41
CA SER A 333 5.85 -3.01 6.90
C SER A 333 4.34 -2.75 6.81
N VAL A 334 3.67 -3.24 5.76
CA VAL A 334 2.20 -3.10 5.63
C VAL A 334 1.48 -3.87 6.73
N VAL A 335 1.88 -5.11 6.99
CA VAL A 335 1.28 -5.93 8.06
C VAL A 335 1.57 -5.32 9.44
N THR A 336 2.78 -4.83 9.67
CA THR A 336 3.17 -4.15 10.91
C THR A 336 2.36 -2.87 11.14
N GLN A 337 2.10 -2.10 10.08
CA GLN A 337 1.27 -0.91 10.15
C GLN A 337 -0.18 -1.27 10.51
N LEU A 338 -0.75 -2.29 9.87
CA LEU A 338 -2.10 -2.76 10.20
C LEU A 338 -2.20 -3.25 11.66
N ILE A 339 -1.21 -3.99 12.15
CA ILE A 339 -1.14 -4.37 13.57
C ILE A 339 -1.14 -3.10 14.45
N SER A 340 -0.35 -2.10 14.11
CA SER A 340 -0.26 -0.83 14.86
C SER A 340 -1.57 -0.03 14.88
N ASP A 341 -2.30 -0.02 13.76
CA ASP A 341 -3.59 0.66 13.62
C ASP A 341 -4.72 -0.08 14.36
N LEU A 342 -4.62 -1.41 14.45
CA LEU A 342 -5.64 -2.27 15.05
C LEU A 342 -5.42 -2.55 16.53
N GLU A 343 -4.17 -2.56 17.01
CA GLU A 343 -3.88 -2.85 18.42
C GLU A 343 -4.61 -1.86 19.34
N PRO A 344 -5.51 -2.36 20.22
CA PRO A 344 -6.08 -1.53 21.26
C PRO A 344 -4.95 -1.06 22.17
N TYR A 345 -4.89 0.24 22.39
CA TYR A 345 -4.05 0.82 23.42
C TYR A 345 -4.93 1.17 24.61
N GLY A 346 -4.51 0.73 25.79
CA GLY A 346 -5.17 1.00 27.05
C GLY A 346 -4.96 2.44 27.52
N ASP A 347 -5.69 2.81 28.57
CA ASP A 347 -5.50 4.08 29.23
C ASP A 347 -4.29 4.01 30.17
N TRP A 348 -3.26 4.82 29.93
CA TRP A 348 -2.11 4.92 30.83
C TRP A 348 -2.42 5.69 32.12
N GLY A 349 -3.49 6.49 32.12
CA GLY A 349 -3.83 7.43 33.19
C GLY A 349 -3.92 6.83 34.60
N PRO A 350 -4.44 5.60 34.80
CA PRO A 350 -4.49 4.95 36.10
C PRO A 350 -3.11 4.55 36.66
N PHE A 351 -2.10 4.35 35.81
CA PHE A 351 -0.80 3.83 36.20
C PHE A 351 0.12 4.95 36.72
N ARG A 352 0.86 4.64 37.79
CA ARG A 352 1.69 5.61 38.51
C ARG A 352 3.19 5.43 38.26
N THR A 353 3.58 4.33 37.64
CA THR A 353 4.96 3.99 37.27
C THR A 353 5.08 3.95 35.75
N LEU A 354 6.30 4.17 35.23
CA LEU A 354 6.55 4.10 33.79
C LEU A 354 6.40 2.65 33.29
N GLU A 355 6.82 1.67 34.10
CA GLU A 355 6.81 0.25 33.77
C GLU A 355 5.41 -0.31 33.59
N GLU A 356 4.41 0.26 34.26
CA GLU A 356 3.01 -0.12 34.08
C GLU A 356 2.33 0.74 32.99
N ALA A 357 2.64 2.05 32.94
CA ALA A 357 1.99 2.99 32.05
C ALA A 357 2.37 2.81 30.57
N LEU A 358 3.66 2.60 30.29
CA LEU A 358 4.14 2.56 28.90
C LEU A 358 3.64 1.32 28.16
N PRO A 359 3.74 0.08 28.69
CA PRO A 359 3.19 -1.09 28.00
C PRO A 359 1.68 -1.07 27.84
N ALA A 360 0.98 -0.31 28.68
CA ALA A 360 -0.47 -0.16 28.56
C ALA A 360 -0.89 0.71 27.36
N HIS A 361 -0.02 1.62 26.88
CA HIS A 361 -0.42 2.65 25.93
C HIS A 361 0.47 2.78 24.68
N LEU A 362 1.73 2.35 24.75
CA LEU A 362 2.72 2.50 23.68
C LEU A 362 2.92 1.17 22.92
N ARG A 363 3.07 1.26 21.59
CA ARG A 363 3.51 0.11 20.75
C ARG A 363 4.95 -0.26 21.11
N ASP A 364 5.86 0.70 20.98
CA ASP A 364 7.30 0.51 21.27
C ASP A 364 7.68 0.75 22.75
N ALA A 365 6.87 0.26 23.69
CA ALA A 365 7.08 0.48 25.13
C ALA A 365 8.42 -0.06 25.63
N ALA A 366 8.87 -1.22 25.12
CA ALA A 366 10.15 -1.81 25.51
C ALA A 366 11.34 -0.91 25.16
N GLN A 367 11.32 -0.32 23.96
CA GLN A 367 12.35 0.60 23.50
C GLN A 367 12.32 1.93 24.30
N ALA A 368 11.13 2.43 24.62
CA ALA A 368 10.96 3.60 25.48
C ALA A 368 11.52 3.38 26.89
N LEU A 369 11.17 2.25 27.51
CA LEU A 369 11.65 1.88 28.84
C LEU A 369 13.17 1.73 28.85
N GLU A 370 13.74 1.05 27.86
CA GLU A 370 15.19 0.88 27.76
C GLU A 370 15.92 2.22 27.62
N ALA A 371 15.44 3.10 26.74
CA ALA A 371 16.01 4.43 26.55
C ALA A 371 15.93 5.28 27.84
N LEU A 372 14.80 5.24 28.56
CA LEU A 372 14.60 6.01 29.77
C LEU A 372 15.40 5.45 30.97
N ARG A 373 15.53 4.13 31.11
CA ARG A 373 16.32 3.49 32.20
C ARG A 373 17.77 3.96 32.21
N GLY A 374 18.34 4.26 31.05
CA GLY A 374 19.72 4.72 30.95
C GLY A 374 19.98 6.10 31.57
N ILE A 375 18.92 6.90 31.81
CA ILE A 375 19.09 8.31 32.20
C ILE A 375 18.12 8.83 33.28
N VAL A 376 17.03 8.12 33.56
CA VAL A 376 16.03 8.45 34.58
C VAL A 376 16.16 7.48 35.74
N ASP A 377 16.29 8.00 36.96
CA ASP A 377 16.01 7.22 38.16
C ASP A 377 14.49 7.16 38.34
N TYR A 378 13.91 5.98 38.17
CA TYR A 378 12.45 5.81 38.17
C TYR A 378 11.83 6.14 39.53
N GLU A 379 12.57 6.00 40.63
CA GLU A 379 12.09 6.41 41.95
C GLU A 379 12.04 7.93 42.12
N ALA A 380 12.80 8.67 41.30
CA ALA A 380 12.82 10.14 41.31
C ALA A 380 11.73 10.77 40.42
N VAL A 381 10.99 9.97 39.65
CA VAL A 381 9.94 10.47 38.75
C VAL A 381 8.81 11.11 39.56
N GLN A 382 8.63 12.41 39.37
CA GLN A 382 7.60 13.20 40.05
C GLN A 382 6.27 13.19 39.28
N ALA A 383 6.36 13.27 37.95
CA ALA A 383 5.24 13.21 37.04
C ALA A 383 5.71 12.79 35.65
N PHE A 384 4.82 12.18 34.88
CA PHE A 384 5.03 11.90 33.48
C PHE A 384 3.72 12.00 32.70
N ILE A 385 3.85 12.22 31.40
CA ILE A 385 2.76 12.16 30.42
C ILE A 385 3.17 11.27 29.26
N VAL A 386 2.18 10.65 28.64
CA VAL A 386 2.36 9.78 27.49
C VAL A 386 1.47 10.26 26.36
N GLU A 387 2.06 10.43 25.18
CA GLU A 387 1.37 10.76 23.94
C GLU A 387 1.50 9.63 22.93
N ARG A 388 0.41 9.39 22.19
CA ARG A 388 0.37 8.48 21.06
C ARG A 388 -0.63 9.02 20.06
N PHE A 389 -0.17 9.32 18.85
CA PHE A 389 -1.05 9.76 17.78
C PHE A 389 -0.46 9.41 16.42
N VAL A 390 -1.33 9.33 15.41
CA VAL A 390 -0.92 9.09 14.03
C VAL A 390 -0.68 10.42 13.33
N LYS A 391 0.47 10.53 12.66
CA LYS A 391 0.81 11.63 11.76
C LYS A 391 0.53 11.21 10.32
N GLU A 392 -0.08 12.10 9.55
CA GLU A 392 -0.12 11.97 8.10
C GLU A 392 1.19 12.52 7.51
N LYS A 393 1.90 11.69 6.74
CA LYS A 393 3.13 12.03 6.01
C LYS A 393 2.89 11.82 4.51
N ASP A 394 3.78 12.35 3.68
CA ASP A 394 3.68 12.21 2.22
C ASP A 394 3.72 10.75 1.74
N TRP A 395 4.25 9.83 2.56
CA TRP A 395 4.33 8.39 2.28
C TRP A 395 3.28 7.55 3.03
N GLY A 396 2.37 8.19 3.76
CA GLY A 396 1.31 7.54 4.51
C GLY A 396 1.31 7.86 6.00
N ARG A 397 0.62 7.01 6.77
CA ARG A 397 0.44 7.16 8.21
C ARG A 397 1.71 6.72 8.96
N ALA A 398 2.10 7.52 9.95
CA ALA A 398 3.23 7.26 10.81
C ALA A 398 2.79 7.30 12.28
N LEU A 399 3.12 6.29 13.08
CA LEU A 399 2.83 6.33 14.51
C LEU A 399 3.87 7.19 15.21
N TYR A 400 3.41 8.23 15.91
CA TYR A 400 4.23 9.00 16.83
C TYR A 400 3.87 8.65 18.28
N GLN A 401 4.92 8.50 19.08
CA GLN A 401 4.84 8.15 20.49
C GLN A 401 5.77 9.04 21.28
N GLU A 402 5.34 9.48 22.46
CA GLU A 402 6.17 10.31 23.30
C GLU A 402 5.96 9.99 24.78
N VAL A 403 7.06 10.05 25.55
CA VAL A 403 7.03 10.01 27.00
C VAL A 403 7.76 11.24 27.50
N THR A 404 7.05 12.10 28.22
CA THR A 404 7.63 13.29 28.83
C THR A 404 7.64 13.10 30.35
N VAL A 405 8.83 13.22 30.95
CA VAL A 405 9.11 12.90 32.35
C VAL A 405 9.68 14.12 33.08
N LEU A 406 9.21 14.34 34.30
CA LEU A 406 9.83 15.21 35.30
C LEU A 406 10.45 14.35 36.39
N ASP A 407 11.78 14.37 36.52
CA ASP A 407 12.53 13.65 37.56
C ASP A 407 13.04 14.58 38.69
N GLY A 408 12.70 15.86 38.60
CA GLY A 408 12.89 16.86 39.64
C GLY A 408 13.81 18.01 39.29
N ASP A 409 14.86 17.78 38.49
CA ASP A 409 15.74 18.83 37.97
C ASP A 409 15.78 18.88 36.43
N ARG A 410 15.22 17.87 35.76
CA ARG A 410 15.16 17.77 34.31
C ARG A 410 13.74 17.52 33.81
N LEU A 411 13.49 18.04 32.61
CA LEU A 411 12.39 17.66 31.73
C LEU A 411 12.99 16.75 30.66
N ILE A 412 12.52 15.51 30.57
CA ILE A 412 13.07 14.48 29.70
C ILE A 412 11.98 14.04 28.75
N LEU A 413 12.27 14.06 27.44
CA LEU A 413 11.36 13.60 26.41
C LEU A 413 12.00 12.43 25.68
N TRP A 414 11.32 11.29 25.66
CA TRP A 414 11.57 10.22 24.70
C TRP A 414 10.54 10.32 23.59
N MET A 415 10.98 10.21 22.34
CA MET A 415 10.14 10.31 21.15
C MET A 415 10.42 9.10 20.26
N GLY A 416 9.36 8.38 19.88
CA GLY A 416 9.37 7.34 18.87
C GLY A 416 8.58 7.81 17.66
N ASP A 417 9.16 7.76 16.46
CA ASP A 417 8.47 8.12 15.21
C ASP A 417 8.75 7.06 14.14
N ASP A 418 7.70 6.65 13.43
CA ASP A 418 7.86 5.89 12.19
C ASP A 418 8.35 6.84 11.10
N VAL A 419 9.49 6.51 10.51
CA VAL A 419 10.14 7.31 9.45
C VAL A 419 10.50 6.43 8.25
N ARG A 420 10.83 7.05 7.13
CA ARG A 420 11.40 6.35 5.97
C ARG A 420 12.76 6.92 5.61
N ASP A 421 13.66 6.06 5.16
CA ASP A 421 14.94 6.50 4.62
C ASP A 421 14.81 7.02 3.17
N GLY A 422 15.96 7.39 2.57
CA GLY A 422 15.99 7.92 1.21
C GLY A 422 15.61 6.91 0.13
N ASP A 423 15.67 5.61 0.44
CA ASP A 423 15.29 4.52 -0.45
C ASP A 423 13.84 4.05 -0.21
N GLY A 424 13.17 4.62 0.81
CA GLY A 424 11.78 4.36 1.16
C GLY A 424 11.59 3.22 2.16
N LEU A 425 12.66 2.69 2.75
CA LEU A 425 12.58 1.64 3.78
C LEU A 425 11.99 2.21 5.07
N ALA A 426 11.08 1.45 5.68
CA ALA A 426 10.51 1.79 6.96
C ALA A 426 11.57 1.68 8.08
N LEU A 427 11.66 2.72 8.90
CA LEU A 427 12.55 2.82 10.03
C LEU A 427 11.77 3.28 11.27
N PHE A 428 12.24 2.85 12.43
CA PHE A 428 11.80 3.40 13.71
C PHE A 428 12.88 4.35 14.26
N GLU A 429 12.54 5.63 14.39
CA GLU A 429 13.42 6.61 15.02
C GLU A 429 13.14 6.67 16.53
N SER A 430 14.16 6.39 17.34
CA SER A 430 14.11 6.59 18.79
C SER A 430 15.02 7.74 19.19
N ALA A 431 14.42 8.84 19.63
CA ALA A 431 15.13 10.05 20.00
C ALA A 431 14.88 10.42 21.47
N LEU A 432 15.89 11.07 22.06
CA LEU A 432 15.83 11.47 23.46
C LEU A 432 16.32 12.91 23.62
N ARG A 433 15.58 13.69 24.40
CA ARG A 433 15.88 15.09 24.69
C ARG A 433 15.84 15.32 26.19
N VAL A 434 16.90 15.92 26.73
CA VAL A 434 17.02 16.28 28.15
C VAL A 434 17.15 17.79 28.26
N ILE A 435 16.22 18.41 28.99
CA ILE A 435 16.15 19.86 29.19
C ILE A 435 16.30 20.14 30.68
N PRO A 436 17.34 20.87 31.11
CA PRO A 436 17.43 21.30 32.51
C PRO A 436 16.23 22.17 32.86
N LEU A 437 15.57 21.94 34.00
CA LEU A 437 14.40 22.73 34.39
C LEU A 437 14.69 24.21 34.62
N SER A 438 15.96 24.57 34.86
CA SER A 438 16.39 25.98 34.86
C SER A 438 16.14 26.71 33.52
N TRP A 439 15.80 25.98 32.45
CA TRP A 439 15.47 26.52 31.14
C TRP A 439 13.96 26.54 30.86
N LEU A 440 13.13 26.11 31.81
CA LEU A 440 11.68 26.24 31.74
C LEU A 440 11.28 27.64 32.23
N TYR A 441 10.86 28.50 31.29
CA TYR A 441 10.59 29.92 31.56
C TYR A 441 9.13 30.21 31.88
N ASP A 442 8.22 29.47 31.25
CA ASP A 442 6.79 29.67 31.41
C ASP A 442 6.04 28.35 31.28
N VAL A 443 4.97 28.23 32.06
CA VAL A 443 4.07 27.07 32.12
C VAL A 443 2.65 27.61 32.08
N SER A 444 1.95 27.33 30.98
CA SER A 444 0.55 27.71 30.79
C SER A 444 -0.30 26.44 30.81
N LEU A 445 -1.24 26.37 31.75
CA LEU A 445 -2.18 25.27 31.91
C LEU A 445 -3.61 25.79 31.75
N ASP A 446 -4.29 25.35 30.70
CA ASP A 446 -5.68 25.71 30.41
C ASP A 446 -6.60 24.51 30.64
N GLU A 447 -7.51 24.64 31.62
CA GLU A 447 -8.54 23.65 31.90
C GLU A 447 -9.90 24.15 31.36
N ARG A 448 -10.47 23.46 30.37
CA ARG A 448 -11.76 23.80 29.76
C ARG A 448 -12.85 22.89 30.30
N TYR A 449 -13.98 23.48 30.68
CA TYR A 449 -15.12 22.77 31.28
C TYR A 449 -16.39 22.98 30.44
N ARG A 450 -17.16 21.91 30.24
CA ARG A 450 -18.51 21.94 29.64
C ARG A 450 -19.57 21.89 30.75
N THR A 451 -20.73 22.49 30.52
CA THR A 451 -21.87 22.37 31.45
C THR A 451 -22.77 21.21 31.02
N GLU A 452 -22.94 20.21 31.90
CA GLU A 452 -23.79 19.04 31.71
C GLU A 452 -24.74 18.88 32.89
N ALA A 453 -26.04 18.78 32.63
CA ALA A 453 -27.08 18.69 33.66
C ALA A 453 -26.90 19.72 34.81
N GLY A 454 -26.45 20.94 34.48
CA GLY A 454 -26.20 22.01 35.45
C GLY A 454 -24.89 21.90 36.25
N ARG A 455 -24.01 20.94 35.94
CA ARG A 455 -22.69 20.77 36.56
C ARG A 455 -21.57 21.04 35.56
N ARG A 456 -20.43 21.55 36.03
CA ARG A 456 -19.21 21.67 35.22
C ARG A 456 -18.50 20.32 35.19
N VAL A 457 -18.25 19.81 33.99
CA VAL A 457 -17.48 18.58 33.73
C VAL A 457 -16.23 18.97 32.94
N LEU A 458 -15.08 18.41 33.30
CA LEU A 458 -13.81 18.69 32.62
C LEU A 458 -13.90 18.14 31.19
N HIS A 459 -13.66 19.00 30.20
CA HIS A 459 -13.84 18.69 28.78
C HIS A 459 -12.50 18.53 28.05
N SER A 460 -11.56 19.44 28.30
CA SER A 460 -10.21 19.34 27.75
C SER A 460 -9.19 20.09 28.60
N VAL A 461 -7.93 19.67 28.49
CA VAL A 461 -6.77 20.27 29.16
C VAL A 461 -5.70 20.52 28.11
N GLU A 462 -5.11 21.71 28.13
CA GLU A 462 -3.97 22.07 27.28
C GLU A 462 -2.84 22.59 28.17
N LEU A 463 -1.65 22.03 28.02
CA LEU A 463 -0.44 22.42 28.72
C LEU A 463 0.59 22.91 27.70
N ARG A 464 1.11 24.11 27.91
CA ARG A 464 2.18 24.71 27.11
C ARG A 464 3.39 24.99 28.00
N LEU A 465 4.54 24.43 27.64
CA LEU A 465 5.82 24.65 28.31
C LEU A 465 6.73 25.45 27.39
N TYR A 466 7.29 26.55 27.90
CA TYR A 466 8.24 27.37 27.15
C TYR A 466 9.65 27.13 27.65
N VAL A 467 10.48 26.51 26.80
CA VAL A 467 11.82 26.09 27.15
C VAL A 467 12.87 26.86 26.36
N GLY A 468 14.03 27.09 26.97
CA GLY A 468 15.19 27.64 26.27
C GLY A 468 15.81 26.66 25.28
N VAL A 469 16.25 27.17 24.13
CA VAL A 469 17.06 26.44 23.14
C VAL A 469 18.29 27.27 22.84
N GLY A 470 19.45 26.64 22.94
CA GLY A 470 20.71 27.24 22.52
C GLY A 470 20.91 27.02 21.02
N ASP A 471 20.87 28.08 20.21
CA ASP A 471 21.31 28.02 18.82
C ASP A 471 22.80 28.42 18.70
N TYR A 472 23.49 27.86 17.71
CA TYR A 472 24.91 28.02 17.45
C TYR A 472 25.30 29.50 17.39
N ALA A 473 26.37 29.87 18.11
CA ALA A 473 26.80 31.25 18.27
C ALA A 473 27.09 31.94 16.92
N LYS A 474 26.19 32.81 16.46
CA LYS A 474 26.46 33.67 15.29
C LYS A 474 27.49 34.74 15.68
N ARG A 475 28.70 34.67 15.11
CA ARG A 475 29.73 35.71 15.28
C ARG A 475 29.23 37.03 14.68
N VAL A 476 28.91 38.01 15.52
CA VAL A 476 28.63 39.39 15.08
C VAL A 476 29.67 40.31 15.73
N ARG A 477 30.51 40.95 14.91
CA ARG A 477 31.49 41.98 15.31
C ARG A 477 32.35 41.61 16.55
N GLY A 478 33.04 40.47 16.51
CA GLY A 478 34.07 40.14 17.51
C GLY A 478 33.57 39.63 18.86
N THR A 479 32.30 39.81 19.22
CA THR A 479 31.67 39.20 20.41
C THR A 479 30.82 37.98 20.03
N LYS A 480 31.12 36.82 20.62
CA LYS A 480 30.17 35.68 20.62
C LYS A 480 29.02 36.05 21.55
N LYS A 481 27.81 36.22 21.03
CA LYS A 481 26.59 36.26 21.85
C LYS A 481 25.75 35.03 21.50
N THR A 482 25.58 34.13 22.47
CA THR A 482 24.54 33.11 22.40
C THR A 482 23.20 33.82 22.55
N ARG A 483 22.32 33.72 21.55
CA ARG A 483 20.92 34.11 21.71
C ARG A 483 20.17 32.84 22.10
N LEU A 484 19.56 32.88 23.28
CA LEU A 484 18.61 31.84 23.69
C LEU A 484 17.31 32.12 22.92
N TYR A 485 16.82 31.11 22.22
CA TYR A 485 15.50 31.10 21.60
C TYR A 485 14.55 30.34 22.52
N THR A 486 13.28 30.72 22.52
CA THR A 486 12.24 29.99 23.25
C THR A 486 11.56 29.03 22.29
N GLU A 487 11.47 27.77 22.67
CA GLU A 487 10.64 26.76 22.00
C GLU A 487 9.44 26.44 22.87
N GLN A 488 8.30 26.16 22.24
CA GLN A 488 7.07 25.81 22.91
C GLN A 488 6.80 24.32 22.73
N LEU A 489 6.69 23.58 23.83
CA LEU A 489 6.18 22.22 23.88
C LEU A 489 4.69 22.28 24.25
N THR A 490 3.84 21.58 23.51
CA THR A 490 2.38 21.61 23.70
C THR A 490 1.86 20.20 23.89
N PHE A 491 1.06 20.02 24.93
CA PHE A 491 0.43 18.76 25.29
C PHE A 491 -1.06 19.01 25.49
N SER A 492 -1.91 18.09 25.07
CA SER A 492 -3.35 18.24 25.22
C SER A 492 -4.00 16.89 25.48
N LYS A 493 -5.08 16.90 26.27
CA LYS A 493 -5.97 15.76 26.47
C LYS A 493 -7.41 16.22 26.48
N SER A 494 -8.33 15.37 26.06
CA SER A 494 -9.77 15.66 25.99
C SER A 494 -10.62 14.41 26.20
N GLU A 495 -11.94 14.53 26.21
CA GLU A 495 -12.83 13.36 26.22
C GLU A 495 -12.55 12.36 25.08
N SER A 496 -12.23 12.86 23.88
CA SER A 496 -11.90 12.05 22.71
C SER A 496 -10.41 11.69 22.59
N ASP A 497 -9.56 12.27 23.45
CA ASP A 497 -8.12 12.09 23.44
C ASP A 497 -7.62 11.80 24.86
N GLY A 498 -7.55 10.52 25.20
CA GLY A 498 -7.09 10.03 26.50
C GLY A 498 -8.12 10.05 27.64
N GLY A 499 -9.22 10.78 27.49
CA GLY A 499 -10.32 10.80 28.46
C GLY A 499 -9.95 11.42 29.80
N SER A 500 -10.85 11.24 30.78
CA SER A 500 -10.78 11.94 32.07
C SER A 500 -9.53 11.63 32.89
N ALA A 501 -9.02 10.40 32.86
CA ALA A 501 -7.85 10.03 33.65
C ALA A 501 -6.59 10.71 33.12
N GLN A 502 -6.36 10.70 31.79
CA GLN A 502 -5.20 11.36 31.19
C GLN A 502 -5.28 12.88 31.31
N MET A 503 -6.48 13.47 31.21
CA MET A 503 -6.68 14.90 31.51
C MET A 503 -6.21 15.26 32.93
N LEU A 504 -6.57 14.44 33.92
CA LEU A 504 -6.11 14.65 35.30
C LEU A 504 -4.60 14.48 35.45
N ARG A 505 -4.00 13.51 34.76
CA ARG A 505 -2.53 13.33 34.74
C ARG A 505 -1.81 14.50 34.10
N LEU A 506 -2.35 15.08 33.03
CA LEU A 506 -1.80 16.28 32.40
C LEU A 506 -1.87 17.50 33.34
N ILE A 507 -2.96 17.65 34.10
CA ILE A 507 -3.07 18.66 35.17
C ILE A 507 -2.04 18.42 36.27
N GLU A 508 -1.90 17.18 36.75
CA GLU A 508 -0.89 16.81 37.76
C GLU A 508 0.53 17.17 37.28
N PHE A 509 0.85 16.83 36.02
CA PHE A 509 2.13 17.16 35.40
C PHE A 509 2.35 18.66 35.29
N GLY A 510 1.37 19.42 34.77
CA GLY A 510 1.45 20.88 34.67
C GLY A 510 1.69 21.54 36.03
N ARG A 511 0.97 21.09 37.08
CA ARG A 511 1.17 21.56 38.45
C ARG A 511 2.53 21.19 39.03
N ALA A 512 3.07 20.03 38.70
CA ALA A 512 4.43 19.64 39.08
C ALA A 512 5.46 20.55 38.40
N ALA A 513 5.34 20.75 37.07
CA ALA A 513 6.19 21.66 36.31
C ALA A 513 6.17 23.10 36.87
N SER A 514 4.98 23.64 37.19
CA SER A 514 4.82 24.98 37.75
C SER A 514 5.55 25.19 39.08
N LYS A 515 5.69 24.14 39.92
CA LYS A 515 6.43 24.23 41.19
C LYS A 515 7.94 24.31 40.99
N LEU A 516 8.42 23.94 39.80
CA LEU A 516 9.83 23.84 39.47
C LEU A 516 10.33 25.07 38.70
N VAL A 517 9.43 25.90 38.15
CA VAL A 517 9.74 27.24 37.65
C VAL A 517 10.11 28.14 38.82
N ARG A 518 11.33 28.71 38.81
CA ARG A 518 11.87 29.55 39.89
C ARG A 518 12.32 30.91 39.40
#